data_AF-A0A3D4NS05-F1
#
_entry.id   AF-A0A3D4NS05-F1
#
_cell.length_a   1.000
_cell.length_b   1.000
_cell.length_c   1.000
_cell.angle_alpha   90.00
_cell.angle_beta   90.00
_cell.angle_gamma   90.00
#
_symmetry.space_group_name_H-M   'P 1'
#
loop_
_entity.id
_entity.type
_entity.pdbx_description
1 polymer ?
#
loop_
_entity_poly.entity_id
_entity_poly.type
_entity_poly.pdbx_seq_one_letter_code
_entity_poly.pdbx_strand_id
1 'polypeptide(L)'
;VALLGLGAGLISLSVGAFAGAIAAFAVVVLLARASGSPGGTSQIILAGIAGSQLFNALTAFLITQSASSEQARGIMFWLLGNLSGVRWPSVWLAVPVAVAGLVVCLWHRRALDAFTFGADSAASLGIPVRQVQFLLISCAALVTAVMVSIVGSIGFVGLVIPHAVRLLLGTRHARLLPASALGGALFLIAADVLSRTLIKGQVVPVGVITALVGAPVFALILIG
;
A
#
# COMPACT_ATOMS: atom_id res chain seq x y z
N VAL A 1 5.69 -18.40 7.68
CA VAL A 1 4.92 -19.64 8.00
C VAL A 1 5.74 -20.88 7.66
N ALA A 2 6.01 -21.17 6.37
CA ALA A 2 6.78 -22.36 5.96
C ALA A 2 8.22 -22.41 6.52
N LEU A 3 8.91 -21.27 6.61
CA LEU A 3 10.30 -21.19 7.11
C LEU A 3 10.42 -21.14 8.65
N LEU A 4 9.37 -20.75 9.36
CA LEU A 4 9.40 -20.53 10.82
C LEU A 4 8.95 -21.77 11.62
N GLY A 5 8.64 -22.89 10.96
CA GLY A 5 8.15 -24.11 11.62
C GLY A 5 6.78 -23.98 12.30
N LEU A 6 6.17 -22.79 12.29
CA LEU A 6 4.81 -22.53 12.78
C LEU A 6 3.81 -23.14 11.80
N GLY A 7 3.51 -24.42 11.97
CA GLY A 7 2.39 -25.14 11.38
C GLY A 7 2.24 -24.92 9.87
N ALA A 8 2.98 -25.67 9.07
CA ALA A 8 2.95 -25.66 7.60
C ALA A 8 1.58 -25.97 6.96
N GLY A 9 0.51 -26.11 7.75
CA GLY A 9 -0.88 -26.25 7.28
C GLY A 9 -1.93 -25.46 8.09
N LEU A 10 -1.57 -24.70 9.13
CA LEU A 10 -2.54 -24.03 10.01
C LEU A 10 -2.74 -22.53 9.71
N ILE A 11 -1.74 -21.85 9.14
CA ILE A 11 -1.80 -20.41 8.84
C ILE A 11 -1.71 -20.22 7.33
N SER A 12 -2.77 -19.69 6.71
CA SER A 12 -2.74 -19.37 5.27
C SER A 12 -1.72 -18.25 5.00
N LEU A 13 -1.15 -18.23 3.79
CA LEU A 13 -0.18 -17.20 3.36
C LEU A 13 -0.71 -15.79 3.62
N SER A 14 -1.99 -15.55 3.35
CA SER A 14 -2.65 -14.25 3.56
C SER A 14 -2.73 -13.87 5.04
N VAL A 15 -3.01 -14.80 5.94
CA VAL A 15 -3.03 -14.51 7.39
C VAL A 15 -1.63 -14.14 7.88
N GLY A 16 -0.60 -14.86 7.43
CA GLY A 16 0.79 -14.53 7.75
C GLY A 16 1.21 -13.16 7.21
N ALA A 17 0.87 -12.84 5.96
CA ALA A 17 1.15 -11.56 5.34
C ALA A 17 0.43 -10.39 6.04
N PHE A 18 -0.84 -10.59 6.41
CA PHE A 18 -1.62 -9.60 7.14
C PHE A 18 -1.04 -9.34 8.54
N ALA A 19 -0.73 -10.40 9.29
CA ALA A 19 -0.10 -10.28 10.60
C ALA A 19 1.26 -9.58 10.51
N GLY A 20 2.08 -9.91 9.49
CA GLY A 20 3.34 -9.23 9.21
C GLY A 20 3.15 -7.74 8.92
N ALA A 21 2.13 -7.37 8.14
CA ALA A 21 1.81 -5.98 7.83
C ALA A 21 1.36 -5.19 9.09
N ILE A 22 0.55 -5.80 9.96
CA ILE A 22 0.18 -5.19 11.25
C ILE A 22 1.40 -5.02 12.15
N ALA A 23 2.24 -6.04 12.26
CA ALA A 23 3.47 -5.97 13.05
C ALA A 23 4.40 -4.87 12.52
N ALA A 24 4.56 -4.77 11.20
CA ALA A 24 5.36 -3.72 10.58
C ALA A 24 4.79 -2.33 10.86
N PHE A 25 3.48 -2.16 10.72
CA PHE A 25 2.81 -0.91 11.05
C PHE A 25 2.99 -0.53 12.52
N ALA A 26 2.85 -1.49 13.45
CA ALA A 26 3.05 -1.27 14.87
C ALA A 26 4.48 -0.84 15.19
N VAL A 27 5.49 -1.48 14.59
CA VAL A 27 6.91 -1.08 14.74
C VAL A 27 7.12 0.35 14.27
N VAL A 28 6.60 0.73 13.10
CA VAL A 28 6.73 2.10 12.58
C VAL A 28 6.06 3.12 13.51
N VAL A 29 4.88 2.81 14.03
CA VAL A 29 4.18 3.68 15.00
C VAL A 29 4.96 3.82 16.31
N LEU A 30 5.54 2.72 16.82
CA LEU A 30 6.35 2.75 18.04
C LEU A 30 7.63 3.57 17.85
N LEU A 31 8.33 3.39 16.73
CA LEU A 31 9.52 4.18 16.39
C LEU A 31 9.18 5.67 16.24
N ALA A 32 8.09 5.98 15.54
CA ALA A 32 7.61 7.36 15.40
C ALA A 32 7.31 7.99 16.77
N ARG A 33 6.68 7.24 17.68
CA ARG A 33 6.38 7.71 19.06
C ARG A 33 7.64 7.85 19.92
N ALA A 34 8.62 6.95 19.79
CA ALA A 34 9.85 6.96 20.56
C ALA A 34 10.78 8.13 20.19
N SER A 35 10.65 8.68 18.99
CA SER A 35 11.46 9.80 18.49
C SER A 35 11.24 11.15 19.19
N GLY A 36 10.41 11.21 20.23
CA GLY A 36 10.39 12.28 21.24
C GLY A 36 9.82 13.64 20.80
N SER A 37 9.62 13.88 19.51
CA SER A 37 8.98 15.10 19.00
C SER A 37 7.52 14.82 18.60
N PRO A 38 6.53 15.42 19.28
CA PRO A 38 5.12 15.12 19.02
C PRO A 38 4.67 15.67 17.66
N GLY A 39 4.66 14.81 16.64
CA GLY A 39 3.80 14.98 15.46
C GLY A 39 4.42 15.60 14.21
N GLY A 40 5.76 15.65 14.08
CA GLY A 40 6.37 16.05 12.82
C GLY A 40 6.24 14.97 11.73
N THR A 41 5.77 15.36 10.55
CA THR A 41 5.65 14.50 9.36
C THR A 41 6.98 13.83 9.00
N SER A 42 8.11 14.50 9.25
CA SER A 42 9.47 14.01 8.97
C SER A 42 9.86 12.80 9.82
N GLN A 43 9.51 12.76 11.11
CA GLN A 43 9.81 11.62 11.98
C GLN A 43 9.03 10.37 11.56
N ILE A 44 7.77 10.52 11.14
CA ILE A 44 6.96 9.40 10.64
C ILE A 44 7.60 8.84 9.36
N ILE A 45 8.10 9.71 8.47
CA ILE A 45 8.81 9.29 7.25
C ILE A 45 10.10 8.53 7.62
N LEU A 46 10.92 9.07 8.53
CA LEU A 46 12.17 8.41 8.95
C LEU A 46 11.91 7.06 9.64
N ALA A 47 10.90 6.99 10.52
CA ALA A 47 10.47 5.75 11.15
C ALA A 47 10.00 4.71 10.11
N GLY A 48 9.25 5.16 9.08
CA GLY A 48 8.83 4.33 7.96
C GLY A 48 10.01 3.80 7.15
N ILE A 49 10.99 4.65 6.83
CA ILE A 49 12.21 4.24 6.11
C ILE A 49 12.99 3.21 6.94
N ALA A 50 13.28 3.51 8.21
CA ALA A 50 13.99 2.59 9.09
C ALA A 50 13.27 1.24 9.24
N GLY A 51 11.95 1.27 9.45
CA GLY A 51 11.12 0.07 9.50
C GLY A 51 11.18 -0.73 8.20
N SER A 52 11.03 -0.08 7.05
CA SER A 52 11.12 -0.74 5.74
C SER A 52 12.46 -1.45 5.53
N GLN A 53 13.57 -0.82 5.92
CA GLN A 53 14.91 -1.39 5.80
C GLN A 53 15.08 -2.62 6.71
N LEU A 54 14.55 -2.57 7.93
CA LEU A 54 14.54 -3.72 8.85
C LEU A 54 13.77 -4.90 8.25
N PHE A 55 12.54 -4.69 7.76
CA PHE A 55 11.74 -5.76 7.18
C PHE A 55 12.30 -6.28 5.85
N ASN A 56 12.94 -5.42 5.05
CA ASN A 56 13.68 -5.83 3.86
C ASN A 56 14.86 -6.75 4.23
N ALA A 57 15.63 -6.38 5.26
CA ALA A 57 16.74 -7.22 5.74
C ALA A 57 16.25 -8.57 6.29
N LEU A 58 15.16 -8.57 7.06
CA LEU A 58 14.53 -9.81 7.54
C LEU A 58 14.03 -10.68 6.38
N THR A 59 13.40 -10.08 5.38
CA THR A 59 12.93 -10.80 4.19
C THR A 59 14.11 -11.41 3.42
N ALA A 60 15.18 -10.64 3.22
CA ALA A 60 16.40 -11.13 2.57
C ALA A 60 17.03 -12.29 3.35
N PHE A 61 17.14 -12.18 4.67
CA PHE A 61 17.64 -13.23 5.56
C PHE A 61 16.81 -14.52 5.45
N LEU A 62 15.48 -14.41 5.46
CA LEU A 62 14.58 -15.56 5.28
C LEU A 62 14.73 -16.22 3.90
N ILE A 63 14.90 -15.42 2.84
CA ILE A 63 15.18 -15.94 1.49
C ILE A 63 16.52 -16.68 1.47
N THR A 64 17.57 -16.12 2.08
CA THR A 64 18.90 -16.76 2.11
C THR A 64 18.92 -18.05 2.94
N GLN A 65 18.07 -18.15 3.96
CA GLN A 65 17.94 -19.36 4.77
C GLN A 65 17.00 -20.41 4.16
N SER A 66 16.35 -20.10 3.03
CA SER A 66 15.41 -21.01 2.38
C SER A 66 16.13 -22.25 1.85
N ALA A 67 15.73 -23.43 2.33
CA ALA A 67 16.37 -24.70 1.98
C ALA A 67 16.11 -25.17 0.54
N SER A 68 15.15 -24.57 -0.17
CA SER A 68 14.81 -24.94 -1.55
C SER A 68 14.78 -23.71 -2.48
N SER A 69 15.35 -23.88 -3.68
CA SER A 69 15.31 -22.88 -4.76
C SER A 69 13.87 -22.53 -5.18
N GLU A 70 12.96 -23.49 -5.11
CA GLU A 70 11.55 -23.31 -5.45
C GLU A 70 10.81 -22.42 -4.44
N GLN A 71 11.07 -22.56 -3.14
CA GLN A 71 10.50 -21.65 -2.14
C GLN A 71 11.00 -20.22 -2.31
N ALA A 72 12.31 -20.04 -2.53
CA ALA A 72 12.89 -18.73 -2.77
C ALA A 72 12.24 -18.06 -4.00
N ARG A 73 12.07 -18.83 -5.09
CA ARG A 73 11.40 -18.37 -6.31
C ARG A 73 9.94 -17.99 -6.05
N GLY A 74 9.21 -18.80 -5.29
CA GLY A 74 7.83 -18.50 -4.90
C GLY A 74 7.70 -17.20 -4.10
N ILE A 75 8.61 -16.96 -3.15
CA ILE A 75 8.66 -15.71 -2.37
C ILE A 75 8.91 -14.52 -3.31
N MET A 76 9.89 -14.63 -4.20
CA MET A 76 10.21 -13.58 -5.17
C MET A 76 9.01 -13.26 -6.07
N PHE A 77 8.31 -14.26 -6.59
CA PHE A 77 7.10 -14.04 -7.39
C PHE A 77 5.96 -13.40 -6.61
N TRP A 78 5.79 -13.75 -5.33
CA TRP A 78 4.78 -13.14 -4.48
C TRP A 78 5.07 -11.66 -4.18
N LEU A 79 6.35 -11.32 -3.95
CA LEU A 79 6.81 -9.95 -3.74
C LEU A 79 6.61 -9.05 -4.97
N LEU A 80 6.52 -9.62 -6.17
CA LEU A 80 6.26 -8.88 -7.41
C LEU A 80 4.77 -8.57 -7.64
N GLY A 81 3.87 -9.10 -6.81
CA GLY A 81 2.43 -8.86 -6.89
C GLY A 81 1.76 -9.61 -8.05
N ASN A 82 0.68 -10.35 -7.75
CA ASN A 82 -0.03 -11.15 -8.74
C ASN A 82 -1.52 -11.29 -8.42
N LEU A 83 -2.36 -11.07 -9.43
CA LEU A 83 -3.82 -11.20 -9.35
C LEU A 83 -4.33 -12.58 -9.80
N SER A 84 -3.48 -13.44 -10.36
CA SER A 84 -3.86 -14.76 -10.90
C SER A 84 -4.42 -15.74 -9.85
N GLY A 85 -4.01 -15.58 -8.59
CA GLY A 85 -4.44 -16.42 -7.47
C GLY A 85 -5.75 -15.99 -6.82
N VAL A 86 -6.33 -14.84 -7.20
CA VAL A 86 -7.51 -14.28 -6.52
C VAL A 86 -8.75 -15.13 -6.79
N ARG A 87 -9.58 -15.30 -5.75
CA ARG A 87 -10.84 -16.06 -5.77
C ARG A 87 -11.96 -15.24 -5.13
N TRP A 88 -13.22 -15.62 -5.38
CA TRP A 88 -14.41 -14.92 -4.85
C TRP A 88 -14.39 -14.65 -3.34
N PRO A 89 -13.95 -15.58 -2.46
CA PRO A 89 -13.86 -15.29 -1.03
C PRO A 89 -12.96 -14.09 -0.70
N SER A 90 -11.88 -13.91 -1.45
CA SER A 90 -10.98 -12.75 -1.29
C SER A 90 -11.66 -11.44 -1.69
N VAL A 91 -12.54 -11.48 -2.69
CA VAL A 91 -13.31 -10.30 -3.15
C VAL A 91 -14.32 -9.86 -2.09
N TRP A 92 -14.99 -10.82 -1.45
CA TRP A 92 -15.94 -10.52 -0.37
C TRP A 92 -15.30 -9.88 0.87
N LEU A 93 -14.00 -10.05 1.05
CA LEU A 93 -13.24 -9.30 2.05
C LEU A 93 -12.70 -7.97 1.51
N ALA A 94 -12.12 -7.98 0.31
CA ALA A 94 -11.44 -6.83 -0.25
C ALA A 94 -12.38 -5.65 -0.53
N VAL A 95 -13.54 -5.91 -1.15
CA VAL A 95 -14.46 -4.83 -1.55
C VAL A 95 -15.01 -4.06 -0.34
N PRO A 96 -15.56 -4.71 0.71
CA PRO A 96 -16.02 -3.98 1.89
C PRO A 96 -14.91 -3.19 2.59
N VAL A 97 -13.70 -3.75 2.69
CA VAL A 97 -12.55 -3.06 3.31
C VAL A 97 -12.13 -1.83 2.49
N ALA A 98 -12.08 -1.94 1.17
CA ALA A 98 -11.76 -0.82 0.28
C ALA A 98 -12.83 0.28 0.36
N VAL A 99 -14.11 -0.09 0.35
CA VAL A 99 -15.23 0.86 0.47
C VAL A 99 -15.22 1.53 1.84
N ALA A 100 -15.04 0.78 2.92
CA ALA A 100 -14.97 1.33 4.27
C ALA A 100 -13.80 2.33 4.40
N GLY A 101 -12.62 1.99 3.89
CA GLY A 101 -11.47 2.89 3.86
C GLY A 101 -11.75 4.17 3.08
N LEU A 102 -12.35 4.05 1.89
CA LEU A 102 -12.73 5.20 1.08
C LEU A 102 -13.75 6.10 1.81
N VAL A 103 -14.74 5.51 2.47
CA VAL A 103 -15.76 6.25 3.25
C VAL A 103 -15.11 7.00 4.42
N VAL A 104 -14.20 6.36 5.17
CA VAL A 104 -13.47 7.00 6.28
C VAL A 104 -12.65 8.20 5.77
N CYS A 105 -11.95 8.04 4.65
CA CYS A 105 -11.19 9.12 4.01
C CYS A 105 -12.11 10.26 3.52
N LEU A 106 -13.25 9.93 2.90
CA LEU A 106 -14.25 10.90 2.44
C LEU A 106 -14.90 11.66 3.60
N TRP A 107 -15.15 11.00 4.73
CA TRP A 107 -15.66 11.64 5.93
C TRP A 107 -14.72 12.75 6.42
N HIS A 108 -13.41 12.51 6.31
CA HIS A 108 -12.36 13.44 6.72
C HIS A 108 -11.86 14.34 5.58
N ARG A 109 -12.59 14.44 4.45
CA ARG A 109 -12.19 15.23 3.28
C ARG A 109 -11.85 16.70 3.60
N ARG A 110 -12.59 17.33 4.52
CA ARG A 110 -12.34 18.72 4.93
C ARG A 110 -11.03 18.86 5.71
N ALA A 111 -10.70 17.88 6.53
CA ALA A 111 -9.43 17.86 7.25
C ALA A 111 -8.26 17.60 6.29
N LEU A 112 -8.43 16.71 5.31
CA LEU A 112 -7.47 16.50 4.22
C LEU A 112 -7.24 17.78 3.40
N ASP A 113 -8.31 18.49 3.05
CA ASP A 113 -8.22 19.79 2.37
C ASP A 113 -7.52 20.85 3.26
N ALA A 114 -7.77 20.88 4.57
CA ALA A 114 -7.09 21.80 5.47
C ALA A 114 -5.60 21.50 5.62
N PHE A 115 -5.20 20.21 5.63
CA PHE A 115 -3.79 19.82 5.71
C PHE A 115 -2.96 20.30 4.52
N THR A 116 -3.57 20.63 3.37
CA THR A 116 -2.82 21.21 2.25
C THR A 116 -2.33 22.63 2.53
N PHE A 117 -2.90 23.31 3.53
CA PHE A 117 -2.47 24.64 3.99
C PHE A 117 -1.49 24.57 5.18
N GLY A 118 -1.06 23.36 5.57
CA GLY A 118 -0.17 23.13 6.70
C GLY A 118 -0.88 22.70 7.98
N ALA A 119 -0.10 22.14 8.91
CA ALA A 119 -0.61 21.62 10.18
C ALA A 119 -1.15 22.74 11.09
N ASP A 120 -0.46 23.88 11.14
CA ASP A 120 -0.85 25.02 11.99
C ASP A 120 -2.18 25.63 11.51
N SER A 121 -2.32 25.85 10.20
CA SER A 121 -3.57 26.33 9.57
C SER A 121 -4.75 25.40 9.86
N ALA A 122 -4.54 24.08 9.77
CA ALA A 122 -5.57 23.11 10.09
C ALA A 122 -5.93 23.12 11.59
N ALA A 123 -4.95 23.27 12.48
CA ALA A 123 -5.17 23.39 13.91
C ALA A 123 -5.98 24.65 14.27
N SER A 124 -5.71 25.79 13.61
CA SER A 124 -6.49 27.03 13.79
C SER A 124 -7.96 26.89 13.35
N LEU A 125 -8.25 25.98 12.42
CA LEU A 125 -9.62 25.63 12.01
C LEU A 125 -10.32 24.66 12.97
N GLY A 126 -9.71 24.35 14.13
CA GLY A 126 -10.24 23.45 15.14
C GLY A 126 -10.11 21.96 14.80
N ILE A 127 -9.32 21.61 13.77
CA ILE A 127 -9.11 20.22 13.39
C ILE A 127 -8.08 19.61 14.35
N PRO A 128 -8.38 18.47 15.01
CA PRO A 128 -7.40 17.80 15.82
C PRO A 128 -6.39 17.03 14.94
N VAL A 129 -5.39 17.76 14.45
CA VAL A 129 -4.39 17.31 13.44
C VAL A 129 -3.85 15.92 13.76
N ARG A 130 -3.36 15.72 14.99
CA ARG A 130 -2.71 14.48 15.42
C ARG A 130 -3.65 13.27 15.37
N GLN A 131 -4.89 13.45 15.80
CA GLN A 131 -5.87 12.36 15.90
C GLN A 131 -6.37 11.98 14.50
N VAL A 132 -6.63 12.98 13.65
CA VAL A 132 -7.05 12.75 12.27
C VAL A 132 -5.92 12.14 11.45
N GLN A 133 -4.67 12.61 11.59
CA GLN A 133 -3.52 12.00 10.91
C GLN A 133 -3.34 10.54 11.34
N PHE A 134 -3.38 10.25 12.65
CA PHE A 134 -3.24 8.89 13.14
C PHE A 134 -4.35 7.97 12.61
N LEU A 135 -5.60 8.44 12.61
CA LEU A 135 -6.74 7.71 12.07
C LEU A 135 -6.58 7.42 10.57
N LEU A 136 -6.24 8.43 9.77
CA LEU A 136 -6.10 8.31 8.32
C LEU A 136 -4.92 7.41 7.93
N ILE A 137 -3.78 7.56 8.61
CA ILE A 137 -2.61 6.69 8.41
C ILE A 137 -2.95 5.24 8.79
N SER A 138 -3.62 5.03 9.93
CA SER A 138 -4.03 3.68 10.36
C SER A 138 -5.03 3.06 9.40
N CYS A 139 -6.00 3.84 8.92
CA CYS A 139 -6.98 3.39 7.93
C CYS A 139 -6.29 2.99 6.61
N ALA A 140 -5.42 3.84 6.07
CA ALA A 140 -4.67 3.54 4.85
C ALA A 140 -3.76 2.32 5.02
N ALA A 141 -3.10 2.19 6.17
CA ALA A 141 -2.25 1.03 6.48
C ALA A 141 -3.07 -0.26 6.55
N LEU A 142 -4.24 -0.25 7.21
CA LEU A 142 -5.11 -1.43 7.31
C LEU A 142 -5.66 -1.86 5.96
N VAL A 143 -6.16 -0.91 5.15
CA VAL A 143 -6.64 -1.21 3.79
C VAL A 143 -5.51 -1.81 2.96
N THR A 144 -4.32 -1.19 3.02
CA THR A 144 -3.14 -1.67 2.28
C THR A 144 -2.71 -3.06 2.76
N ALA A 145 -2.71 -3.31 4.07
CA ALA A 145 -2.36 -4.61 4.65
C ALA A 145 -3.27 -5.73 4.14
N VAL A 146 -4.60 -5.49 4.12
CA VAL A 146 -5.56 -6.44 3.56
C VAL A 146 -5.30 -6.67 2.07
N MET A 147 -5.15 -5.61 1.27
CA MET A 147 -4.90 -5.77 -0.17
C MET A 147 -3.60 -6.54 -0.43
N VAL A 148 -2.48 -6.14 0.18
CA VAL A 148 -1.17 -6.76 -0.01
C VAL A 148 -1.17 -8.22 0.45
N SER A 149 -1.92 -8.58 1.50
CA SER A 149 -2.06 -9.97 1.93
C SER A 149 -2.75 -10.89 0.91
N ILE A 150 -3.56 -10.31 0.02
CA ILE A 150 -4.31 -11.03 -1.01
C ILE A 150 -3.50 -11.08 -2.32
N VAL A 151 -3.00 -9.93 -2.78
CA VAL A 151 -2.43 -9.78 -4.13
C VAL A 151 -0.92 -9.63 -4.16
N GLY A 152 -0.25 -9.60 -3.00
CA GLY A 152 1.17 -9.27 -2.89
C GLY A 152 1.45 -7.78 -3.01
N SER A 153 2.72 -7.41 -3.15
CA SER A 153 3.14 -6.02 -3.22
C SER A 153 2.95 -5.46 -4.64
N ILE A 154 2.16 -4.39 -4.77
CA ILE A 154 1.98 -3.66 -6.03
C ILE A 154 2.34 -2.19 -5.81
N GLY A 155 3.38 -1.74 -6.52
CA GLY A 155 3.88 -0.37 -6.44
C GLY A 155 3.26 0.58 -7.48
N PHE A 156 3.61 1.86 -7.35
CA PHE A 156 3.33 2.98 -8.27
C PHE A 156 1.87 3.39 -8.46
N VAL A 157 0.88 2.51 -8.29
CA VAL A 157 -0.55 2.87 -8.47
C VAL A 157 -0.94 4.04 -7.55
N GLY A 158 -0.60 3.95 -6.27
CA GLY A 158 -0.90 4.98 -5.26
C GLY A 158 -0.08 6.27 -5.40
N LEU A 159 0.97 6.27 -6.21
CA LEU A 159 1.76 7.48 -6.50
C LEU A 159 1.26 8.12 -7.80
N VAL A 160 1.22 7.37 -8.90
CA VAL A 160 0.91 7.89 -10.23
C VAL A 160 -0.53 8.42 -10.31
N ILE A 161 -1.49 7.61 -9.87
CA ILE A 161 -2.91 7.89 -10.16
C ILE A 161 -3.42 9.13 -9.41
N PRO A 162 -3.19 9.29 -8.10
CA PRO A 162 -3.68 10.49 -7.41
C PRO A 162 -3.04 11.77 -7.95
N HIS A 163 -1.79 11.73 -8.41
CA HIS A 163 -1.12 12.89 -9.00
C HIS A 163 -1.70 13.22 -10.38
N ALA A 164 -1.88 12.21 -11.25
CA ALA A 164 -2.53 12.40 -12.55
C ALA A 164 -3.95 12.96 -12.39
N VAL A 165 -4.75 12.39 -11.47
CA VAL A 165 -6.10 12.86 -11.15
C VAL A 165 -6.07 14.29 -10.60
N ARG A 166 -5.09 14.63 -9.76
CA ARG A 166 -4.94 15.98 -9.20
C ARG A 166 -4.67 17.02 -10.30
N LEU A 167 -3.87 16.69 -11.32
CA LEU A 167 -3.64 17.56 -12.47
C LEU A 167 -4.91 17.78 -13.29
N LEU A 168 -5.75 16.74 -13.44
CA LEU A 168 -6.96 16.80 -14.27
C LEU A 168 -8.19 17.40 -13.57
N LEU A 169 -8.39 17.09 -12.29
CA LEU A 169 -9.62 17.39 -11.53
C LEU A 169 -9.42 18.36 -10.36
N GLY A 170 -8.17 18.80 -10.13
CA GLY A 170 -7.79 19.71 -9.04
C GLY A 170 -7.57 19.01 -7.70
N THR A 171 -7.37 19.80 -6.65
CA THR A 171 -6.88 19.34 -5.34
C THR A 171 -7.96 18.96 -4.32
N ARG A 172 -9.24 19.27 -4.59
CA ARG A 172 -10.34 19.02 -3.64
C ARG A 172 -10.55 17.53 -3.39
N HIS A 173 -10.32 17.07 -2.16
CA HIS A 173 -10.36 15.65 -1.80
C HIS A 173 -11.73 15.00 -2.01
N ALA A 174 -12.81 15.78 -1.99
CA ALA A 174 -14.17 15.31 -2.28
C ALA A 174 -14.30 14.65 -3.67
N ARG A 175 -13.57 15.17 -4.68
CA ARG A 175 -13.56 14.63 -6.06
C ARG A 175 -12.31 13.79 -6.30
N LEU A 176 -11.17 14.18 -5.73
CA LEU A 176 -9.89 13.51 -5.93
C LEU A 176 -9.92 12.08 -5.39
N LEU A 177 -10.48 11.82 -4.19
CA LEU A 177 -10.52 10.48 -3.61
C LEU A 177 -11.29 9.46 -4.48
N PRO A 178 -12.57 9.69 -4.86
CA PRO A 178 -13.31 8.72 -5.67
C PRO A 178 -12.72 8.60 -7.09
N ALA A 179 -12.28 9.70 -7.69
CA ALA A 179 -11.64 9.66 -9.01
C ALA A 179 -10.32 8.88 -8.98
N SER A 180 -9.52 9.01 -7.92
CA SER A 180 -8.28 8.24 -7.75
C SER A 180 -8.54 6.76 -7.52
N ALA A 181 -9.59 6.42 -6.76
CA ALA A 181 -10.00 5.03 -6.56
C ALA A 181 -10.43 4.36 -7.88
N LEU A 182 -11.28 5.04 -8.66
CA LEU A 182 -11.73 4.54 -9.96
C LEU A 182 -10.60 4.51 -11.00
N GLY A 183 -9.79 5.57 -11.07
CA GLY A 183 -8.62 5.62 -11.96
C GLY A 183 -7.61 4.52 -11.62
N GLY A 184 -7.42 4.24 -10.33
CA GLY A 184 -6.54 3.17 -9.85
C GLY A 184 -7.07 1.79 -10.23
N ALA A 185 -8.38 1.56 -10.08
CA ALA A 185 -9.03 0.33 -10.50
C ALA A 185 -8.90 0.12 -12.03
N LEU A 186 -9.16 1.16 -12.82
CA LEU A 186 -9.02 1.09 -14.28
C LEU A 186 -7.57 0.80 -14.70
N PHE A 187 -6.61 1.49 -14.10
CA PHE A 187 -5.19 1.28 -14.36
C PHE A 187 -4.74 -0.15 -14.00
N LEU A 188 -5.19 -0.67 -12.86
CA LEU A 188 -4.89 -2.04 -12.43
C LEU A 188 -5.53 -3.09 -13.35
N ILE A 189 -6.76 -2.88 -13.80
CA ILE A 189 -7.40 -3.78 -14.78
C ILE A 189 -6.61 -3.80 -16.08
N ALA A 190 -6.20 -2.64 -16.59
CA ALA A 190 -5.38 -2.55 -17.79
C ALA A 190 -4.01 -3.25 -17.60
N ALA A 191 -3.37 -3.05 -16.45
CA ALA A 191 -2.10 -3.71 -16.12
C ALA A 191 -2.24 -5.24 -16.00
N ASP A 192 -3.35 -5.74 -15.44
CA ASP A 192 -3.64 -7.18 -15.35
C ASP A 192 -3.90 -7.80 -16.73
N VAL A 193 -4.65 -7.10 -17.60
CA VAL A 193 -4.86 -7.55 -18.98
C VAL A 193 -3.52 -7.66 -19.71
N LEU A 194 -2.68 -6.62 -19.65
CA LEU A 194 -1.35 -6.65 -20.24
C LEU A 194 -0.48 -7.77 -19.66
N SER A 195 -0.53 -7.99 -18.36
CA SER A 195 0.18 -9.08 -17.65
C SER A 195 -0.11 -10.46 -18.22
N ARG A 196 -1.36 -10.69 -18.63
CA ARG A 196 -1.82 -11.98 -19.16
C ARG A 196 -1.60 -12.14 -20.65
N THR A 197 -1.50 -11.04 -21.40
CA THR A 197 -1.41 -11.07 -22.87
C THR A 197 -0.02 -10.83 -23.42
N LEU A 198 0.91 -10.25 -22.64
CA LEU A 198 2.22 -9.83 -23.13
C LEU A 198 3.10 -11.01 -23.57
N ILE A 199 3.12 -12.11 -22.80
CA ILE A 199 3.93 -13.30 -23.08
C ILE A 199 2.99 -14.51 -23.18
N LYS A 200 2.93 -15.14 -24.35
CA LYS A 200 2.13 -16.36 -24.55
C LYS A 200 2.62 -17.47 -23.61
N GLY A 201 1.71 -18.01 -22.80
CA GLY A 201 1.98 -19.13 -21.89
C GLY A 201 2.64 -18.74 -20.56
N GLN A 202 2.89 -17.45 -20.30
CA GLN A 202 3.45 -16.99 -19.02
C GLN A 202 2.77 -15.71 -18.54
N VAL A 203 2.30 -15.72 -17.29
CA VAL A 203 1.75 -14.52 -16.66
C VAL A 203 2.89 -13.73 -16.01
N VAL A 204 3.10 -12.51 -16.47
CA VAL A 204 4.08 -11.59 -15.88
C VAL A 204 3.46 -10.96 -14.62
N PRO A 205 4.16 -10.90 -13.47
CA PRO A 205 3.62 -10.26 -12.28
C PRO A 205 3.16 -8.82 -12.54
N VAL A 206 1.96 -8.48 -12.07
CA VAL A 206 1.32 -7.18 -12.37
C VAL A 206 2.13 -6.02 -11.79
N GLY A 207 2.81 -6.22 -10.66
CA GLY A 207 3.67 -5.19 -10.06
C GLY A 207 4.86 -4.81 -10.94
N VAL A 208 5.35 -5.71 -11.80
CA VAL A 208 6.40 -5.37 -12.80
C VAL A 208 5.83 -4.41 -13.83
N ILE A 209 4.62 -4.68 -14.34
CA ILE A 209 3.97 -3.83 -15.35
C ILE A 209 3.62 -2.47 -14.77
N THR A 210 3.06 -2.42 -13.56
CA THR A 210 2.74 -1.13 -12.93
C THR A 210 3.99 -0.32 -12.62
N ALA A 211 5.13 -0.95 -12.30
CA ALA A 211 6.40 -0.24 -12.13
C ALA A 211 6.98 0.26 -13.46
N LEU A 212 7.00 -0.58 -14.50
CA LEU A 212 7.52 -0.21 -15.82
C LEU A 212 6.74 0.92 -16.48
N VAL A 213 5.42 0.96 -16.30
CA VAL A 213 4.58 2.04 -16.83
C VAL A 213 4.52 3.21 -15.85
N GLY A 214 4.40 2.93 -14.56
CA GLY A 214 4.18 3.94 -13.54
C GLY A 214 5.41 4.83 -13.29
N ALA A 215 6.63 4.28 -13.30
CA ALA A 215 7.83 5.07 -13.06
C ALA A 215 8.08 6.14 -14.15
N PRO A 216 8.02 5.85 -15.47
CA PRO A 216 8.13 6.87 -16.50
C PRO A 216 7.00 7.90 -16.46
N VAL A 217 5.75 7.46 -16.26
CA VAL A 217 4.60 8.38 -16.18
C VAL A 217 4.75 9.32 -14.99
N PHE A 218 5.15 8.81 -13.82
CA PHE A 218 5.41 9.66 -12.67
C PHE A 218 6.56 10.63 -12.90
N ALA A 219 7.64 10.20 -13.55
CA ALA A 219 8.76 11.07 -13.90
C ALA A 219 8.31 12.21 -14.83
N LEU A 220 7.46 11.92 -15.82
CA LEU A 220 6.89 12.94 -16.70
C LEU A 220 5.99 13.94 -15.94
N ILE A 221 5.17 13.44 -15.02
CA ILE A 221 4.33 14.28 -14.13
C ILE A 221 5.17 15.16 -13.21
N LEU A 222 6.37 14.74 -12.82
CA LEU A 222 7.25 15.53 -11.94
C LEU A 222 7.98 16.65 -12.69
N ILE A 223 8.27 16.42 -13.98
CA ILE A 223 9.02 17.36 -14.82
C ILE A 223 8.09 18.40 -15.46
N GLY A 224 6.83 18.03 -15.74
CA GLY A 224 5.81 18.91 -16.34
C GLY A 224 4.94 19.62 -15.32
#